data_AF-A0A2A8UFF0-F1
#
_entry.id   AF-A0A2A8UFF0-F1
#
_cell.length_a   1.000
_cell.length_b   1.000
_cell.length_c   1.000
_cell.angle_alpha   90.00
_cell.angle_beta   90.00
_cell.angle_gamma   90.00
#
_symmetry.space_group_name_H-M   'P 1'
#
loop_
_entity.id
_entity.type
_entity.pdbx_description
1 polymer ?
#
loop_
_entity_poly.entity_id
_entity_poly.type
_entity_poly.pdbx_seq_one_letter_code
_entity_poly.pdbx_strand_id
1 'polypeptide(L)' 'MGLAGLLVKKGVYVLSPRGTFVTDEQMDTILYSRYVSAKLRRQGTYTKGPKSFSTHDRQCFFTNSEKILSNYKGIL' A
#
# COMPACT_ATOMS: atom_id res chain seq x y z
N MET A 1 3.09 -5.95 -1.19
CA MET A 1 2.02 -5.67 -2.16
C MET A 1 1.48 -6.90 -2.89
N GLY A 2 2.14 -8.08 -2.90
CA GLY A 2 1.55 -9.27 -3.53
C GLY A 2 0.20 -9.68 -2.94
N LEU A 3 0.10 -9.71 -1.60
CA LEU A 3 -1.17 -9.95 -0.89
C LEU A 3 -2.23 -8.88 -1.20
N ALA A 4 -1.83 -7.60 -1.31
CA ALA A 4 -2.74 -6.51 -1.64
C ALA A 4 -3.51 -6.78 -2.95
N GLY A 5 -2.83 -7.25 -3.99
CA GLY A 5 -3.49 -7.54 -5.26
C GLY A 5 -4.49 -8.68 -5.21
N LEU A 6 -4.33 -9.63 -4.27
CA LEU A 6 -5.33 -10.68 -4.05
C LEU A 6 -6.54 -10.15 -3.27
N LEU A 7 -6.31 -9.27 -2.30
CA LEU A 7 -7.33 -8.76 -1.39
C LEU A 7 -8.22 -7.70 -2.05
N VAL A 8 -7.64 -6.79 -2.83
CA VAL A 8 -8.39 -5.72 -3.50
C VAL A 8 -9.44 -6.30 -4.46
N LYS A 9 -9.10 -7.36 -5.20
CA LYS A 9 -10.06 -8.08 -6.07
C LYS A 9 -11.20 -8.76 -5.33
N LYS A 10 -11.04 -8.99 -4.01
CA LYS A 10 -12.07 -9.56 -3.13
C LYS A 10 -12.91 -8.49 -2.43
N GLY A 11 -12.77 -7.22 -2.81
CA GLY A 11 -13.50 -6.10 -2.18
C GLY A 11 -13.01 -5.77 -0.77
N VAL A 12 -11.82 -6.25 -0.38
CA VAL A 12 -11.24 -5.96 0.93
C VAL A 12 -10.51 -4.62 0.88
N TYR A 13 -10.75 -3.76 1.88
CA TYR A 13 -10.00 -2.52 2.04
C TYR A 13 -8.52 -2.83 2.29
N VAL A 14 -7.64 -2.31 1.44
CA VAL A 14 -6.19 -2.41 1.62
C VAL A 14 -5.61 -1.02 1.84
N LEU A 15 -5.13 -0.77 3.06
CA LEU A 15 -4.45 0.47 3.43
C LEU A 15 -2.93 0.26 3.38
N SER A 16 -2.22 1.15 2.68
CA SER A 16 -0.77 1.14 2.63
C SER A 16 -0.17 1.73 3.92
N PRO A 17 1.09 1.41 4.26
CA PRO A 17 1.78 2.04 5.41
C PRO A 17 1.94 3.56 5.31
N ARG A 18 1.71 4.15 4.12
CA ARG A 18 1.70 5.62 3.92
C ARG A 18 0.30 6.23 4.03
N GLY A 19 -0.67 5.44 4.46
CA GLY A 19 -2.04 5.89 4.64
C GLY A 19 -2.83 6.06 3.35
N THR A 20 -2.39 5.47 2.24
CA THR A 20 -3.14 5.49 0.98
C THR A 20 -3.89 4.18 0.77
N PHE A 21 -5.13 4.24 0.31
CA PHE A 21 -5.85 3.05 -0.12
C PHE A 21 -5.31 2.54 -1.44
N VAL A 22 -5.16 1.22 -1.55
CA VAL A 22 -4.78 0.56 -2.80
C VAL A 22 -6.05 0.17 -3.54
N THR A 23 -6.19 0.66 -4.76
CA THR A 23 -7.28 0.27 -5.67
C THR A 23 -6.81 -0.79 -6.68
N ASP A 24 -7.75 -1.47 -7.34
CA ASP A 24 -7.41 -2.52 -8.31
C ASP A 24 -6.67 -1.91 -9.51
N GLU A 25 -7.14 -0.74 -9.96
CA GLU A 25 -6.53 0.06 -11.02
C GLU A 25 -5.05 0.40 -10.74
N GLN A 26 -4.72 0.72 -9.49
CA GLN A 26 -3.35 1.04 -9.10
C GLN A 26 -2.45 -0.20 -8.97
N MET A 27 -3.05 -1.38 -8.78
CA MET A 27 -2.35 -2.59 -8.41
C MET A 27 -1.39 -3.07 -9.50
N ASP A 28 -1.82 -3.02 -10.76
CA ASP A 28 -0.99 -3.41 -11.91
C ASP A 28 0.26 -2.55 -12.01
N THR A 29 0.12 -1.23 -11.82
CA THR A 29 1.25 -0.29 -11.81
C THR A 29 2.21 -0.60 -10.66
N ILE A 30 1.69 -0.89 -9.47
CA ILE A 30 2.49 -1.25 -8.29
C ILE A 30 3.27 -2.55 -8.52
N LEU A 31 2.63 -3.57 -9.10
CA LEU A 31 3.27 -4.85 -9.42
C LEU A 31 4.32 -4.70 -10.50
N TYR A 32 4.05 -3.91 -11.54
CA TYR A 32 4.99 -3.62 -12.60
C TYR A 32 6.24 -2.90 -12.08
N SER A 33 6.07 -1.86 -11.26
CA SER A 33 7.18 -1.14 -10.63
C SER A 33 8.06 -2.07 -9.77
N ARG A 34 7.43 -2.99 -9.01
CA ARG A 34 8.14 -4.04 -8.25
C ARG A 34 8.94 -4.96 -9.17
N TYR A 35 8.35 -5.40 -10.29
CA TYR A 35 9.02 -6.25 -11.28
C TYR A 35 10.24 -5.55 -11.88
N VAL A 36 10.08 -4.30 -12.33
CA VAL A 36 11.17 -3.49 -12.89
C VAL A 36 12.29 -3.33 -11.87
N SER A 37 11.97 -2.97 -10.63
CA SER A 37 12.96 -2.84 -9.56
C SER A 37 13.72 -4.14 -9.29
N ALA A 38 13.05 -5.29 -9.37
CA ALA A 38 13.69 -6.60 -9.22
C ALA A 38 14.59 -6.95 -10.41
N LYS A 39 14.17 -6.61 -11.64
CA LYS A 39 14.97 -6.79 -12.86
C LYS A 39 16.26 -5.96 -12.80
N LEU A 40 16.17 -4.69 -12.41
CA LEU A 40 17.33 -3.81 -12.24
C LEU A 40 18.34 -4.36 -11.22
N ARG A 41 17.87 -4.84 -10.06
CA ARG A 41 18.75 -5.45 -9.05
C ARG A 41 19.50 -6.68 -9.58
N ARG A 42 18.84 -7.53 -10.38
CA ARG A 42 19.48 -8.69 -11.01
C ARG A 42 20.56 -8.28 -12.02
N GLN A 43 20.44 -7.10 -12.60
CA GLN A 43 21.44 -6.50 -13.50
C GLN A 43 22.53 -5.73 -12.73
N GLY A 44 22.57 -5.81 -11.39
CA GLY A 44 23.55 -5.10 -10.56
C GLY A 44 23.24 -3.61 -10.33
N THR A 45 22.08 -3.12 -10.78
CA THR A 45 21.65 -1.74 -10.55
C THR A 45 20.81 -1.64 -9.28
N TYR A 46 21.28 -0.85 -8.31
CA TYR A 46 20.61 -0.65 -7.03
C TYR A 46 20.10 0.78 -6.91
N THR A 47 18.79 0.93 -6.70
CA THR A 47 18.17 2.22 -6.38
C THR A 47 18.15 2.42 -4.86
N LYS A 48 18.00 3.68 -4.42
CA LYS A 48 17.72 3.96 -3.00
C LYS A 48 16.46 3.22 -2.54
N GLY A 49 16.44 2.83 -1.28
CA GLY A 49 15.26 2.24 -0.64
C GLY A 49 14.09 3.24 -0.56
N PRO A 50 12.91 2.78 -0.14
CA PRO A 50 11.79 3.66 0.13
C PRO A 50 12.21 4.79 1.08
N LYS A 51 11.74 6.01 0.81
CA LYS A 51 11.96 7.14 1.72
C LYS A 51 11.39 6.82 3.10
N SER A 52 11.94 7.44 4.15
CA SER A 52 11.31 7.39 5.48
C SER A 52 9.86 7.90 5.43
N PHE A 53 9.06 7.49 6.41
CA PHE A 53 7.70 8.01 6.54
C PHE A 53 7.73 9.44 7.07
N SER A 54 7.05 10.33 6.37
CA SER A 54 6.83 11.71 6.81
C SER A 54 5.79 11.77 7.94
N THR A 55 5.69 12.92 8.60
CA THR A 55 4.60 13.21 9.56
C THR A 55 3.24 13.11 8.89
N HIS A 56 3.13 13.59 7.65
CA HIS A 56 1.93 13.48 6.83
C HIS A 56 1.54 12.03 6.54
N ASP A 57 2.48 11.18 6.12
CA ASP A 57 2.22 9.74 5.87
C ASP A 57 1.59 9.07 7.10
N ARG A 58 2.12 9.39 8.29
CA ARG A 58 1.64 8.84 9.56
C ARG A 58 0.24 9.34 9.89
N GLN A 59 -0.01 10.64 9.74
CA GLN A 59 -1.34 11.23 9.95
C GLN A 59 -2.37 10.61 9.02
N CYS A 60 -2.08 10.50 7.72
CA CYS A 60 -2.95 9.84 6.76
C CYS A 60 -3.24 8.39 7.15
N PHE A 61 -2.23 7.65 7.63
CA PHE A 61 -2.41 6.28 8.08
C PHE A 61 -3.36 6.18 9.28
N PHE A 62 -3.16 7.01 10.31
CA PHE A 62 -4.03 7.04 11.48
C PHE A 62 -5.46 7.41 11.11
N THR A 63 -5.66 8.54 10.42
CA THR A 63 -6.99 9.02 10.05
C THR A 63 -7.77 8.01 9.20
N ASN A 64 -7.12 7.41 8.20
CA ASN A 64 -7.79 6.42 7.36
C ASN A 64 -8.05 5.10 8.09
N SER A 65 -7.15 4.69 8.98
CA SER A 65 -7.39 3.52 9.83
C SER A 65 -8.59 3.73 10.76
N GLU A 66 -8.64 4.87 11.46
CA GLU A 66 -9.76 5.24 12.34
C GLU A 66 -11.08 5.28 11.57
N LYS A 67 -11.10 5.86 10.37
CA LYS A 67 -12.30 5.92 9.52
C LYS A 67 -12.81 4.54 9.12
N ILE A 68 -11.91 3.59 8.82
CA ILE A 68 -12.33 2.20 8.52
C ILE A 68 -12.92 1.56 9.77
N LEU A 69 -12.23 1.68 10.90
CA LEU A 69 -12.62 1.05 12.15
C LEU A 69 -13.89 1.66 12.75
N SER A 70 -14.16 2.94 12.53
CA SER A 70 -15.37 3.62 13.00
C SER A 70 -16.64 3.02 12.39
N ASN A 71 -16.56 2.46 11.17
CA ASN A 71 -17.69 1.75 10.56
C ASN A 71 -18.11 0.50 11.36
N TYR A 72 -17.23 -0.01 12.22
CA TYR A 72 -17.45 -1.19 13.04
C TYR A 72 -17.52 -0.86 14.54
N LYS A 73 -17.35 0.42 14.91
CA LYS A 73 -17.39 0.88 16.31
C LYS A 73 -18.84 0.85 16.79
N GLY A 74 -19.14 -0.05 17.73
CA GLY A 74 -20.51 -0.33 18.21
C GLY A 74 -21.12 -1.63 17.68
N ILE A 75 -20.37 -2.43 16.90
CA ILE A 75 -20.71 -3.83 16.62
C ILE A 75 -20.10 -4.68 17.75
N LEU A 76 -20.72 -4.60 18.92
CA LEU A 76 -20.67 -5.53 20.05
C LEU A 76 -21.89 -5.24 20.94
#